data_AF-A0A973FT44-F1
#
_entry.id   AF-A0A973FT44-F1
#
_cell.length_a   1.000
_cell.length_b   1.000
_cell.length_c   1.000
_cell.angle_alpha   90.00
_cell.angle_beta   90.00
_cell.angle_gamma   90.00
#
_symmetry.space_group_name_H-M   'P 1'
#
loop_
_entity.id
_entity.type
_entity.pdbx_description
1 polymer ?
#
loop_
_entity_poly.entity_id
_entity_poly.type
_entity_poly.pdbx_seq_one_letter_code
_entity_poly.pdbx_strand_id
1 'polypeptide(L)'
;MARRRQLVPWPQLALIFGLGGAFCTYLLLMLTQGMILLFGNGRLVQGSEGLIALLAAWLLLSGLLMMPLTWSLRFPVLQSAMIALIWLGIYLLLWMLGRLMSGMPLPIYLLFWAIFGFIMGYALGERPASGAMGIVAAPRPTRDVVRSTGFGRIPQETVLLLSQHTRAVMGPICSVLPVQMPEALRAFTVRAVLDHILRDWWENGNATGLTTQDIDDLQSMVAMAAAIAIQPGFDPGYHNQQSQAIYRATLGALLDDWLHFWNADGVDGPPRR
;
A
#
# COMPACT_ATOMS: atom_id res chain seq x y z
N MET A 1 12.22 13.79 -9.44
CA MET A 1 11.68 12.80 -8.48
C MET A 1 10.19 12.64 -8.76
N ALA A 2 9.80 11.54 -9.42
CA ALA A 2 8.39 11.22 -9.60
C ALA A 2 7.98 10.31 -8.43
N ARG A 3 7.14 10.80 -7.50
CA ARG A 3 6.45 9.92 -6.54
C ARG A 3 5.78 8.81 -7.35
N ARG A 4 6.21 7.55 -7.19
CA ARG A 4 5.41 6.41 -7.69
C ARG A 4 4.05 6.55 -7.02
N ARG A 5 3.03 6.90 -7.80
CA ARG A 5 1.66 6.95 -7.33
C ARG A 5 1.36 5.52 -6.88
N GLN A 6 1.08 5.30 -5.60
CA GLN A 6 0.45 4.06 -5.17
C GLN A 6 -0.86 3.99 -5.93
N LEU A 7 -0.93 3.08 -6.90
CA LEU A 7 -2.08 2.93 -7.76
C LEU A 7 -3.13 2.17 -6.96
N VAL A 8 -4.27 2.84 -6.77
CA VAL A 8 -5.36 2.34 -5.96
C VAL A 8 -6.06 1.25 -6.78
N PRO A 9 -6.25 0.04 -6.25
CA PRO A 9 -6.87 -1.04 -7.00
C PRO A 9 -8.29 -0.65 -7.44
N TRP A 10 -8.66 -1.04 -8.66
CA TRP A 10 -9.91 -0.64 -9.30
C TRP A 10 -11.19 -0.86 -8.45
N PRO A 11 -11.32 -1.92 -7.61
CA PRO A 11 -12.51 -2.10 -6.78
C PRO A 11 -12.61 -1.03 -5.70
N GLN A 12 -11.48 -0.57 -5.15
CA GLN A 12 -11.46 0.51 -4.17
C GLN A 12 -11.84 1.83 -4.82
N LEU A 13 -11.34 2.12 -6.03
CA LEU A 13 -11.77 3.30 -6.79
C LEU A 13 -13.26 3.25 -7.14
N ALA A 14 -13.78 2.08 -7.53
CA ALA A 14 -15.20 1.90 -7.81
C ALA A 14 -16.07 2.13 -6.56
N LEU A 15 -15.60 1.68 -5.38
CA LEU A 15 -16.26 1.93 -4.12
C LEU A 15 -16.22 3.42 -3.74
N ILE A 16 -15.06 4.07 -3.89
CA ILE A 16 -14.90 5.50 -3.58
C ILE A 16 -15.82 6.33 -4.48
N PHE A 17 -15.71 6.19 -5.80
CA PHE A 17 -16.48 7.00 -6.75
C PHE A 17 -17.95 6.60 -6.85
N GLY A 18 -18.29 5.35 -6.60
CA GLY A 18 -19.66 4.84 -6.65
C GLY A 18 -20.39 5.01 -5.32
N LEU A 19 -20.20 4.05 -4.40
CA LEU A 19 -20.91 4.03 -3.11
C LEU A 19 -20.52 5.20 -2.21
N GLY A 20 -19.25 5.59 -2.18
CA GLY A 20 -18.77 6.75 -1.44
C GLY A 20 -19.42 8.04 -1.93
N GLY A 21 -19.45 8.24 -3.26
CA GLY A 21 -20.15 9.36 -3.90
C GLY A 21 -21.65 9.39 -3.56
N ALA A 22 -22.35 8.26 -3.76
CA ALA A 22 -23.79 8.14 -3.48
C ALA A 22 -24.13 8.41 -2.00
N PHE A 23 -23.31 7.92 -1.08
CA PHE A 23 -23.51 8.14 0.35
C PHE A 23 -23.27 9.60 0.74
N CYS A 24 -22.20 10.22 0.21
CA CYS A 24 -21.92 11.64 0.44
C CYS A 24 -23.05 12.53 -0.05
N THR A 25 -23.54 12.29 -1.26
CA THR A 25 -24.61 13.10 -1.83
C THR A 25 -25.97 12.83 -1.20
N TYR A 26 -26.24 11.61 -0.74
CA TYR A 26 -27.42 11.30 0.07
C TYR A 26 -27.38 12.04 1.41
N LEU A 27 -26.25 12.01 2.12
CA LEU A 27 -26.06 12.78 3.34
C LEU A 27 -26.18 14.28 3.09
N LEU A 28 -25.63 14.79 1.98
CA LEU A 28 -25.82 16.18 1.56
C LEU A 28 -27.30 16.51 1.36
N LEU A 29 -28.05 15.65 0.69
CA LEU A 29 -29.49 15.82 0.48
C LEU A 29 -30.25 15.83 1.81
N MET A 30 -29.92 14.93 2.73
CA MET A 30 -30.52 14.91 4.07
C MET A 30 -30.16 16.16 4.87
N LEU A 31 -28.92 16.63 4.80
CA LEU A 31 -28.45 17.80 5.52
C LEU A 31 -29.04 19.09 4.92
N THR A 32 -29.13 19.18 3.60
CA THR A 32 -29.82 20.30 2.93
C THR A 32 -31.32 20.27 3.19
N GLN A 33 -31.99 19.12 3.18
CA GLN A 33 -33.40 19.02 3.58
C GLN A 33 -33.62 19.38 5.05
N GLY A 34 -32.75 18.91 5.95
CA GLY A 34 -32.77 19.28 7.37
C GLY A 34 -32.54 20.77 7.59
N MET A 35 -31.55 21.35 6.91
CA MET A 35 -31.32 22.81 6.87
C MET A 35 -32.54 23.56 6.35
N ILE A 36 -33.17 23.08 5.28
CA ILE A 36 -34.33 23.75 4.70
C ILE A 36 -35.55 23.65 5.63
N LEU A 37 -35.69 22.56 6.39
CA LEU A 37 -36.70 22.45 7.46
C LEU A 37 -36.41 23.39 8.64
N LEU A 38 -35.13 23.63 8.96
CA LEU A 38 -34.70 24.52 10.04
C LEU A 38 -34.74 26.01 9.66
N PHE A 39 -34.52 26.34 8.40
CA PHE A 39 -34.36 27.73 7.92
C PHE A 39 -35.46 28.17 6.93
N GLY A 40 -36.35 27.29 6.50
CA GLY A 40 -37.39 27.58 5.51
C GLY A 40 -38.79 27.29 6.03
N ASN A 41 -39.67 28.29 6.01
CA ASN A 41 -41.11 28.18 6.26
C ASN A 41 -41.84 27.34 5.18
N GLY A 42 -41.49 26.05 5.04
CA GLY A 42 -42.26 25.07 4.27
C GLY A 42 -42.36 25.29 2.76
N ARG A 43 -41.52 26.16 2.15
CA ARG A 43 -41.49 26.36 0.69
C ARG A 43 -40.11 26.04 0.11
N LEU A 44 -39.96 24.79 -0.27
CA LEU A 44 -38.81 24.26 -0.98
C LEU A 44 -38.86 24.70 -2.45
N VAL A 45 -37.80 25.37 -2.90
CA VAL A 45 -37.36 25.43 -4.31
C VAL A 45 -38.16 26.37 -5.22
N GLN A 46 -38.05 27.69 -5.02
CA GLN A 46 -38.24 28.65 -6.13
C GLN A 46 -37.20 29.79 -6.19
N GLY A 47 -36.46 30.08 -5.12
CA GLY A 47 -35.43 31.13 -5.09
C GLY A 47 -34.01 30.63 -5.34
N SER A 48 -33.16 31.49 -5.92
CA SER A 48 -31.70 31.31 -6.10
C SER A 48 -30.93 31.05 -4.79
N GLU A 49 -31.55 31.32 -3.63
CA GLU A 49 -30.97 31.13 -2.30
C GLU A 49 -30.70 29.65 -1.94
N GLY A 50 -31.40 28.71 -2.58
CA GLY A 50 -31.17 27.28 -2.36
C GLY A 50 -29.78 26.81 -2.80
N LEU A 51 -29.14 27.52 -3.73
CA LEU A 51 -27.81 27.17 -4.23
C LEU A 51 -26.72 27.51 -3.21
N ILE A 52 -26.85 28.61 -2.48
CA ILE A 52 -25.88 29.02 -1.44
C ILE A 52 -25.91 28.02 -0.27
N ALA A 53 -27.10 27.66 0.20
CA ALA A 53 -27.27 26.66 1.25
C ALA A 53 -26.70 25.29 0.83
N LEU A 54 -26.88 24.92 -0.43
CA LEU A 54 -26.34 23.69 -0.99
C LEU A 54 -24.80 23.68 -1.05
N LEU A 55 -24.20 24.78 -1.51
CA LEU A 55 -22.74 24.94 -1.53
C LEU A 55 -22.14 24.95 -0.11
N ALA A 56 -22.79 25.63 0.84
CA ALA A 56 -22.37 25.66 2.23
C ALA A 56 -22.42 24.27 2.88
N ALA A 57 -23.53 23.55 2.68
CA ALA A 57 -23.65 22.16 3.15
C ALA A 57 -22.60 21.25 2.51
N TRP A 58 -22.29 21.45 1.22
CA TRP A 58 -21.26 20.68 0.51
C TRP A 58 -19.86 20.91 1.08
N LEU A 59 -19.49 22.16 1.32
CA LEU A 59 -18.19 22.50 1.91
C LEU A 59 -18.01 21.86 3.29
N LEU A 60 -19.05 21.90 4.12
CA LEU A 60 -19.04 21.29 5.45
C LEU A 60 -18.89 19.76 5.38
N LEU A 61 -19.70 19.12 4.52
CA LEU A 61 -19.71 17.66 4.41
C LEU A 61 -18.44 17.11 3.76
N SER A 62 -17.93 17.79 2.72
CA SER A 62 -16.68 17.42 2.07
C SER A 62 -15.49 17.61 3.00
N GLY A 63 -15.43 18.69 3.81
CA GLY A 63 -14.40 18.84 4.83
C GLY A 63 -14.36 17.68 5.83
N LEU A 64 -15.53 17.28 6.34
CA LEU A 64 -15.66 16.17 7.30
C LEU A 64 -15.31 14.81 6.69
N LEU A 65 -15.74 14.53 5.47
CA LEU A 65 -15.53 13.22 4.81
C LEU A 65 -14.14 13.08 4.19
N MET A 66 -13.47 14.18 3.86
CA MET A 66 -12.10 14.18 3.34
C MET A 66 -11.05 13.99 4.43
N MET A 67 -11.38 14.29 5.70
CA MET A 67 -10.47 14.11 6.83
C MET A 67 -10.07 12.63 7.05
N PRO A 68 -10.99 11.65 7.11
CA PRO A 68 -10.61 10.24 7.20
C PRO A 68 -9.98 9.70 5.91
N LEU A 69 -10.33 10.26 4.74
CA LEU A 69 -9.75 9.87 3.45
C LEU A 69 -8.27 10.26 3.33
N THR A 70 -7.92 11.47 3.78
CA THR A 70 -6.54 11.95 3.79
C THR A 70 -5.73 11.27 4.90
N TRP A 71 -6.34 11.01 6.06
CA TRP A 71 -5.64 10.43 7.21
C TRP A 71 -5.44 8.91 7.12
N SER A 72 -6.48 8.15 6.69
CA SER A 72 -6.45 6.68 6.70
C SER A 72 -5.89 6.09 5.40
N LEU A 73 -6.20 6.69 4.25
CA LEU A 73 -5.80 6.18 2.94
C LEU A 73 -4.58 6.92 2.37
N ARG A 74 -3.99 7.84 3.14
CA ARG A 74 -2.81 8.65 2.77
C ARG A 74 -2.95 9.37 1.42
N PHE A 75 -4.18 9.68 1.00
CA PHE A 75 -4.38 10.42 -0.25
C PHE A 75 -3.80 11.83 -0.12
N PRO A 76 -3.12 12.33 -1.17
CA PRO A 76 -2.78 13.74 -1.26
C PRO A 76 -4.03 14.61 -1.11
N VAL A 77 -3.94 15.68 -0.32
CA VAL A 77 -5.03 16.64 -0.09
C VAL A 77 -5.62 17.13 -1.41
N LEU A 78 -4.77 17.39 -2.41
CA LEU A 78 -5.18 17.84 -3.74
C LEU A 78 -6.05 16.81 -4.48
N GLN A 79 -5.71 15.51 -4.40
CA GLN A 79 -6.48 14.46 -5.05
C GLN A 79 -7.84 14.28 -4.37
N SER A 80 -7.87 14.35 -3.04
CA SER A 80 -9.10 14.28 -2.25
C SER A 80 -10.04 15.45 -2.61
N ALA A 81 -9.51 16.67 -2.72
CA ALA A 81 -10.27 17.85 -3.14
C ALA A 81 -10.81 17.72 -4.57
N MET A 82 -10.03 17.17 -5.49
CA MET A 82 -10.50 16.90 -6.87
C MET A 82 -11.68 15.92 -6.89
N ILE A 83 -11.62 14.85 -6.09
CA ILE A 83 -12.72 13.86 -5.99
C ILE A 83 -14.00 14.54 -5.48
N ALA A 84 -13.90 15.39 -4.45
CA ALA A 84 -15.03 16.15 -3.94
C ALA A 84 -15.64 17.08 -5.01
N LEU A 85 -14.81 17.78 -5.78
CA LEU A 85 -15.30 18.64 -6.86
C LEU A 85 -16.00 17.86 -7.97
N ILE A 86 -15.48 16.67 -8.32
CA ILE A 86 -16.12 15.78 -9.29
C ILE A 86 -17.50 15.34 -8.78
N TRP A 87 -17.61 14.94 -7.52
CA TRP A 87 -18.90 14.55 -6.94
C TRP A 87 -19.91 15.70 -6.94
N LEU A 88 -19.47 16.92 -6.62
CA LEU A 88 -20.34 18.11 -6.68
C LEU A 88 -20.83 18.36 -8.10
N GLY A 89 -19.93 18.33 -9.09
CA GLY A 89 -20.29 18.56 -10.49
C GLY A 89 -21.33 17.56 -10.99
N ILE A 90 -21.16 16.28 -10.66
CA ILE A 90 -22.10 15.21 -11.00
C ILE A 90 -23.44 15.42 -10.29
N TYR A 91 -23.42 15.76 -9.01
CA TYR A 91 -24.63 16.05 -8.27
C TYR A 91 -25.42 17.20 -8.89
N LEU A 92 -24.75 18.31 -9.25
CA LEU A 92 -25.37 19.47 -9.90
C LEU A 92 -25.99 19.10 -11.26
N LEU A 93 -25.31 18.24 -12.03
CA LEU A 93 -25.83 17.71 -13.29
C LEU A 93 -27.11 16.89 -13.06
N LEU A 94 -27.10 15.96 -12.11
CA LEU A 94 -28.27 15.14 -11.77
C LEU A 94 -29.42 15.99 -11.23
N TRP A 95 -29.12 17.01 -10.43
CA TRP A 95 -30.11 17.97 -9.93
C TRP A 95 -30.76 18.76 -11.07
N MET A 96 -29.97 19.23 -12.04
CA MET A 96 -30.47 19.94 -13.22
C MET A 96 -31.35 19.03 -14.09
N LEU A 97 -30.93 17.78 -14.33
CA LEU A 97 -31.72 16.77 -15.03
C LEU A 97 -33.03 16.47 -14.29
N GLY A 98 -32.97 16.31 -12.97
CA GLY A 98 -34.14 16.14 -12.12
C GLY A 98 -35.11 17.30 -12.25
N ARG A 99 -34.63 18.55 -12.31
CA ARG A 99 -35.50 19.71 -12.57
C ARG A 99 -36.19 19.64 -13.92
N LEU A 100 -35.47 19.25 -14.98
CA LEU A 100 -36.05 19.12 -16.33
C LEU A 100 -37.11 18.02 -16.41
N MET A 101 -36.93 16.93 -15.66
CA MET A 101 -37.83 15.76 -15.66
C MET A 101 -38.91 15.80 -14.56
N SER A 102 -39.07 16.93 -13.86
CA SER A 102 -39.99 17.07 -12.71
C SER A 102 -39.71 16.11 -11.55
N GLY A 103 -38.46 15.65 -11.44
CA GLY A 103 -37.96 14.78 -10.37
C GLY A 103 -37.07 13.67 -10.92
N MET A 104 -36.20 13.14 -10.06
CA MET A 104 -35.42 11.93 -10.34
C MET A 104 -35.78 10.87 -9.29
N PRO A 105 -36.32 9.71 -9.69
CA PRO A 105 -36.56 8.61 -8.77
C PRO A 105 -35.27 8.14 -8.09
N LEU A 106 -35.35 7.83 -6.80
CA LEU A 106 -34.22 7.33 -6.01
C LEU A 106 -33.51 6.11 -6.64
N PRO A 107 -34.21 5.11 -7.22
CA PRO A 107 -33.54 3.98 -7.85
C PRO A 107 -32.68 4.39 -9.06
N ILE A 108 -33.16 5.35 -9.87
CA ILE A 108 -32.42 5.87 -11.03
C ILE A 108 -31.18 6.63 -10.56
N TYR A 109 -31.31 7.40 -9.49
CA TYR A 109 -30.21 8.11 -8.86
C TYR A 109 -29.10 7.16 -8.37
N LEU A 110 -29.48 6.11 -7.64
CA LEU A 110 -28.53 5.10 -7.14
C LEU A 110 -27.88 4.30 -8.28
N LEU A 111 -28.66 3.93 -9.30
CA LEU A 111 -28.16 3.23 -10.48
C LEU A 111 -27.13 4.08 -11.22
N PHE A 112 -27.37 5.39 -11.36
CA PHE A 112 -26.42 6.30 -11.98
C PHE A 112 -25.08 6.30 -11.24
N TRP A 113 -25.08 6.42 -9.91
CA TRP A 113 -23.84 6.40 -9.12
C TRP A 113 -23.12 5.06 -9.19
N ALA A 114 -23.85 3.94 -9.20
CA ALA A 114 -23.26 2.62 -9.37
C ALA A 114 -22.54 2.49 -10.73
N ILE A 115 -23.20 2.91 -11.82
CA ILE A 115 -22.62 2.90 -13.16
C ILE A 115 -21.41 3.84 -13.23
N PHE A 116 -21.54 5.06 -12.69
CA PHE A 116 -20.45 6.04 -12.68
C PHE A 116 -19.23 5.53 -11.91
N GLY A 117 -19.44 4.98 -10.72
CA GLY A 117 -18.37 4.36 -9.92
C GLY A 117 -17.69 3.22 -10.66
N PHE A 118 -18.47 2.36 -11.33
CA PHE A 118 -17.92 1.29 -12.16
C PHE A 118 -17.08 1.83 -13.33
N ILE A 119 -17.58 2.82 -14.08
CA ILE A 119 -16.85 3.44 -15.20
C ILE A 119 -15.55 4.08 -14.71
N MET A 120 -15.59 4.84 -13.62
CA MET A 120 -14.41 5.51 -13.07
C MET A 120 -13.40 4.51 -12.50
N GLY A 121 -13.87 3.48 -11.80
CA GLY A 121 -13.04 2.38 -11.32
C GLY A 121 -12.35 1.67 -12.49
N TYR A 122 -13.06 1.42 -13.59
CA TYR A 122 -12.50 0.78 -14.79
C TYR A 122 -11.56 1.69 -15.59
N ALA A 123 -11.82 3.00 -15.64
CA ALA A 123 -11.05 3.96 -16.42
C ALA A 123 -9.77 4.44 -15.72
N LEU A 124 -9.83 4.60 -14.39
CA LEU A 124 -8.72 5.09 -13.57
C LEU A 124 -7.99 3.98 -12.82
N GLY A 125 -8.66 2.87 -12.56
CA GLY A 125 -8.03 1.70 -11.97
C GLY A 125 -7.09 1.06 -12.97
N GLU A 126 -5.97 0.56 -12.47
CA GLU A 126 -5.16 -0.33 -13.28
C GLU A 126 -6.02 -1.51 -13.70
N ARG A 127 -6.17 -1.68 -15.02
CA ARG A 127 -6.67 -2.93 -15.54
C ARG A 127 -5.69 -3.99 -15.05
N PRO A 128 -6.14 -5.06 -14.37
CA PRO A 128 -5.27 -6.21 -14.18
C PRO A 128 -4.73 -6.54 -15.55
N ALA A 129 -3.39 -6.53 -15.70
CA ALA A 129 -2.73 -6.65 -16.99
C ALA A 129 -3.47 -7.73 -17.80
N SER A 130 -4.05 -7.32 -18.93
CA SER A 130 -5.03 -8.11 -19.69
C SER A 130 -4.47 -9.42 -20.28
N GLY A 131 -3.32 -9.90 -19.78
CA GLY A 131 -2.74 -11.21 -20.02
C GLY A 131 -2.93 -12.23 -18.88
N ALA A 132 -3.53 -11.87 -17.74
CA ALA A 132 -3.79 -12.82 -16.64
C ALA A 132 -5.17 -13.52 -16.72
N MET A 133 -5.79 -13.54 -17.90
CA MET A 133 -6.99 -14.33 -18.20
C MET A 133 -6.62 -15.35 -19.27
N GLY A 134 -6.04 -16.49 -18.86
CA GLY A 134 -5.75 -17.60 -19.76
C GLY A 134 -4.29 -18.06 -19.84
N ILE A 135 -3.56 -18.13 -18.72
CA ILE A 135 -2.75 -19.33 -18.52
C ILE A 135 -3.63 -20.22 -17.66
N VAL A 136 -4.26 -21.19 -18.32
CA VAL A 136 -4.62 -22.47 -17.71
C VAL A 136 -3.50 -22.77 -16.73
N ALA A 137 -3.79 -22.71 -15.42
CA ALA A 137 -2.91 -23.30 -14.43
C ALA A 137 -2.54 -24.66 -15.02
N ALA A 138 -1.28 -24.82 -15.42
CA ALA A 138 -0.78 -26.09 -15.89
C ALA A 138 -1.35 -27.12 -14.93
N PRO A 139 -2.00 -28.20 -15.42
CA PRO A 139 -2.68 -29.15 -14.56
C PRO A 139 -1.73 -29.41 -13.42
N ARG A 140 -2.15 -29.05 -12.18
CA ARG A 140 -1.40 -29.40 -10.97
C ARG A 140 -0.90 -30.81 -11.24
N PRO A 141 0.42 -31.05 -11.40
CA PRO A 141 0.89 -32.37 -11.75
C PRO A 141 0.21 -33.29 -10.74
N THR A 142 -0.61 -34.18 -11.30
CA THR A 142 -1.40 -35.19 -10.62
C THR A 142 -0.61 -35.60 -9.40
N ARG A 143 -1.08 -35.22 -8.19
CA ARG A 143 -0.46 -35.48 -6.88
C ARG A 143 0.60 -36.58 -7.02
N ASP A 144 1.80 -36.18 -7.39
CA ASP A 144 2.92 -37.09 -7.37
C ASP A 144 3.06 -37.31 -5.89
N VAL A 145 2.80 -38.54 -5.48
CA VAL A 145 2.90 -39.01 -4.10
C VAL A 145 4.08 -38.31 -3.49
N VAL A 146 3.80 -37.33 -2.61
CA VAL A 146 4.82 -36.50 -1.99
C VAL A 146 5.76 -37.48 -1.32
N ARG A 147 6.91 -37.75 -1.95
CA ARG A 147 7.99 -38.45 -1.29
C ARG A 147 8.28 -37.58 -0.08
N SER A 148 7.93 -38.09 1.09
CA SER A 148 8.22 -37.43 2.35
C SER A 148 9.68 -37.05 2.30
N THR A 149 9.97 -35.76 2.39
CA THR A 149 11.34 -35.34 2.63
C THR A 149 11.79 -35.98 3.94
N GLY A 150 13.10 -36.01 4.22
CA GLY A 150 13.57 -36.37 5.57
C GLY A 150 12.93 -35.52 6.69
N PHE A 151 12.22 -34.45 6.31
CA PHE A 151 11.48 -33.52 7.16
C PHE A 151 9.95 -33.67 7.05
N GLY A 152 9.44 -34.83 6.62
CA GLY A 152 8.02 -35.16 6.65
C GLY A 152 7.20 -34.52 5.51
N ARG A 153 6.23 -33.66 5.85
CA ARG A 153 5.28 -33.04 4.89
C ARG A 153 5.83 -31.80 4.20
N ILE A 154 7.04 -31.37 4.53
CA ILE A 154 7.65 -30.18 3.93
C ILE A 154 8.06 -30.53 2.49
N PRO A 155 7.63 -29.75 1.49
CA PRO A 155 8.06 -29.95 0.10
C PRO A 155 9.59 -29.88 -0.05
N GLN A 156 10.16 -30.72 -0.91
CA GLN A 156 11.60 -30.76 -1.13
C GLN A 156 12.16 -29.43 -1.66
N GLU A 157 11.40 -28.75 -2.51
CA GLU A 157 11.71 -27.40 -3.01
C GLU A 157 11.90 -26.38 -1.87
N THR A 158 11.02 -26.41 -0.86
CA THR A 158 11.14 -25.55 0.32
C THR A 158 12.41 -25.85 1.12
N VAL A 159 12.74 -27.13 1.30
CA VAL A 159 13.96 -27.54 2.01
C VAL A 159 15.21 -27.06 1.27
N LEU A 160 15.24 -27.18 -0.06
CA LEU A 160 16.36 -26.73 -0.88
C LEU A 160 16.54 -25.21 -0.80
N LEU A 161 15.45 -24.45 -0.92
CA LEU A 161 15.46 -22.99 -0.87
C LEU A 161 15.88 -22.47 0.52
N LEU A 162 15.32 -23.01 1.60
CA LEU A 162 15.76 -22.69 2.97
C LEU A 162 17.24 -23.01 3.20
N SER A 163 17.71 -24.13 2.66
CA SER A 163 19.12 -24.53 2.75
C SER A 163 20.05 -23.63 1.91
N GLN A 164 19.57 -23.10 0.78
CA GLN A 164 20.30 -22.11 -0.02
C GLN A 164 20.41 -20.77 0.73
N HIS A 165 19.31 -20.25 1.25
CA HIS A 165 19.32 -19.00 2.02
C HIS A 165 20.21 -19.09 3.25
N THR A 166 20.11 -20.18 4.01
CA THR A 166 20.95 -20.40 5.19
C THR A 166 22.44 -20.41 4.82
N ARG A 167 22.81 -21.06 3.70
CA ARG A 167 24.20 -21.07 3.20
C ARG A 167 24.65 -19.68 2.74
N ALA A 168 23.80 -18.91 2.08
CA ALA A 168 24.11 -17.54 1.66
C ALA A 168 24.37 -16.63 2.87
N VAL A 169 23.53 -16.73 3.91
CA VAL A 169 23.71 -15.95 5.14
C VAL A 169 25.00 -16.33 5.86
N MET A 170 25.23 -17.64 6.07
CA MET A 170 26.40 -18.14 6.81
C MET A 170 27.72 -17.97 6.05
N GLY A 171 27.68 -17.98 4.71
CA GLY A 171 28.85 -17.83 3.85
C GLY A 171 29.07 -16.36 3.47
N PRO A 172 28.70 -15.97 2.24
CA PRO A 172 29.06 -14.68 1.68
C PRO A 172 28.53 -13.49 2.50
N ILE A 173 27.29 -13.52 3.00
CA ILE A 173 26.70 -12.33 3.62
C ILE A 173 27.38 -12.01 4.96
N CYS A 174 27.61 -13.00 5.83
CA CYS A 174 28.26 -12.76 7.12
C CYS A 174 29.79 -12.76 7.07
N SER A 175 30.42 -13.09 5.93
CA SER A 175 31.88 -13.09 5.81
C SER A 175 32.50 -11.68 5.90
N VAL A 176 31.71 -10.63 5.66
CA VAL A 176 32.16 -9.23 5.78
C VAL A 176 32.20 -8.74 7.24
N LEU A 177 31.70 -9.52 8.20
CA LEU A 177 31.72 -9.16 9.61
C LEU A 177 33.16 -9.13 10.17
N PRO A 178 33.59 -8.00 10.77
CA PRO A 178 34.95 -7.89 11.33
C PRO A 178 35.25 -8.97 12.36
N VAL A 179 36.46 -9.54 12.30
CA VAL A 179 36.88 -10.68 13.15
C VAL A 179 36.64 -10.40 14.64
N GLN A 180 36.92 -9.17 15.09
CA GLN A 180 36.71 -8.73 16.47
C GLN A 180 35.26 -8.50 16.91
N MET A 181 34.26 -8.71 16.05
CA MET A 181 32.86 -8.55 16.42
C MET A 181 32.41 -9.64 17.41
N PRO A 182 31.79 -9.28 18.56
CA PRO A 182 31.27 -10.22 19.55
C PRO A 182 30.35 -11.27 18.93
N GLU A 183 30.43 -12.49 19.45
CA GLU A 183 29.58 -13.61 19.02
C GLU A 183 28.09 -13.27 19.08
N ALA A 184 27.67 -12.54 20.13
CA ALA A 184 26.28 -12.10 20.28
C ALA A 184 25.82 -11.18 19.13
N LEU A 185 26.70 -10.32 18.59
CA LEU A 185 26.37 -9.51 17.42
C LEU A 185 26.38 -10.35 16.14
N ARG A 186 27.34 -11.26 15.97
CA ARG A 186 27.36 -12.18 14.82
C ARG A 186 26.08 -13.02 14.75
N ALA A 187 25.66 -13.58 15.87
CA ALA A 187 24.42 -14.35 15.98
C ALA A 187 23.18 -13.48 15.69
N PHE A 188 23.18 -12.22 16.17
CA PHE A 188 22.14 -11.26 15.82
C PHE A 188 22.09 -10.98 14.32
N THR A 189 23.24 -10.74 13.67
CA THR A 189 23.31 -10.48 12.22
C THR A 189 22.74 -11.65 11.43
N VAL A 190 23.18 -12.88 11.72
CA VAL A 190 22.67 -14.09 11.07
C VAL A 190 21.15 -14.18 11.20
N ARG A 191 20.63 -13.99 12.42
CA ARG A 191 19.19 -14.02 12.67
C ARG A 191 18.46 -12.92 11.91
N ALA A 192 18.94 -11.68 11.97
CA ALA A 192 18.29 -10.53 11.37
C ALA A 192 18.21 -10.66 9.85
N VAL A 193 19.33 -10.99 9.19
CA VAL A 193 19.37 -11.16 7.73
C VAL A 193 18.48 -12.33 7.31
N LEU A 194 18.57 -13.48 7.99
CA LEU A 194 17.75 -14.65 7.65
C LEU A 194 16.25 -14.36 7.83
N ASP A 195 15.85 -13.65 8.89
CA ASP A 195 14.44 -13.27 9.10
C ASP A 195 13.91 -12.43 7.93
N HIS A 196 14.68 -11.47 7.44
CA HIS A 196 14.25 -10.62 6.32
C HIS A 196 14.22 -11.37 4.99
N ILE A 197 15.20 -12.23 4.70
CA ILE A 197 15.19 -13.07 3.50
C ILE A 197 13.97 -14.01 3.49
N LEU A 198 13.61 -14.59 4.64
CA LEU A 198 12.46 -15.49 4.74
C LEU A 198 11.13 -14.74 4.63
N ARG A 199 11.05 -13.52 5.16
CA ARG A 199 9.89 -12.64 4.96
C ARG A 199 9.76 -12.23 3.51
N ASP A 200 10.85 -11.88 2.85
CA ASP A 200 10.86 -11.57 1.43
C ASP A 200 10.32 -12.75 0.60
N TRP A 201 10.81 -13.96 0.86
CA TRP A 201 10.31 -15.17 0.22
C TRP A 201 8.79 -15.34 0.40
N TRP A 202 8.29 -15.09 1.61
CA TRP A 202 6.87 -15.26 1.95
C TRP A 202 5.97 -14.13 1.40
N GLU A 203 6.42 -12.89 1.50
CA GLU A 203 5.63 -11.69 1.17
C GLU A 203 5.70 -11.35 -0.32
N ASN A 204 6.88 -11.48 -0.94
CA ASN A 204 7.12 -11.13 -2.34
C ASN A 204 7.11 -12.36 -3.27
N GLY A 205 6.97 -13.58 -2.73
CA GLY A 205 6.82 -14.80 -3.52
C GLY A 205 8.07 -15.21 -4.29
N ASN A 206 9.26 -14.82 -3.80
CA ASN A 206 10.54 -15.09 -4.46
C ASN A 206 10.89 -16.59 -4.48
N ALA A 207 10.40 -17.32 -5.48
CA ALA A 207 10.60 -18.78 -5.58
C ALA A 207 12.00 -19.18 -6.12
N THR A 208 12.79 -18.21 -6.60
CA THR A 208 14.08 -18.46 -7.26
C THR A 208 15.29 -18.38 -6.32
N GLY A 209 15.08 -17.92 -5.08
CA GLY A 209 16.15 -17.70 -4.12
C GLY A 209 16.79 -16.32 -4.26
N LEU A 210 17.92 -16.11 -3.58
CA LEU A 210 18.66 -14.84 -3.66
C LEU A 210 19.49 -14.77 -4.95
N THR A 211 19.39 -13.64 -5.64
CA THR A 211 20.30 -13.30 -6.74
C THR A 211 21.67 -12.90 -6.21
N THR A 212 22.67 -12.83 -7.09
CA THR A 212 24.00 -12.32 -6.71
C THR A 212 23.92 -10.87 -6.23
N GLN A 213 23.06 -10.06 -6.85
CA GLN A 213 22.85 -8.66 -6.46
C GLN A 213 22.29 -8.56 -5.03
N ASP A 214 21.31 -9.40 -4.68
CA ASP A 214 20.77 -9.43 -3.31
C ASP A 214 21.85 -9.76 -2.27
N ILE A 215 22.75 -10.69 -2.61
CA ILE A 215 23.86 -11.06 -1.74
C ILE A 215 24.82 -9.88 -1.56
N ASP A 216 25.18 -9.19 -2.64
CA ASP A 216 26.10 -8.04 -2.62
C ASP A 216 25.50 -6.86 -1.85
N ASP A 217 24.19 -6.63 -1.98
CA ASP A 217 23.47 -5.58 -1.26
C ASP A 217 23.40 -5.90 0.25
N LEU A 218 23.02 -7.13 0.62
CA LEU A 218 22.98 -7.55 2.02
C LEU A 218 24.38 -7.51 2.67
N GLN A 219 25.43 -7.90 1.94
CA GLN A 219 26.83 -7.71 2.38
C GLN A 219 27.15 -6.24 2.64
N SER A 220 26.80 -5.37 1.70
CA SER A 220 27.07 -3.94 1.79
C SER A 220 26.35 -3.30 2.98
N MET A 221 25.10 -3.71 3.26
CA MET A 221 24.32 -3.25 4.41
C MET A 221 24.93 -3.71 5.73
N VAL A 222 25.36 -4.97 5.82
CA VAL A 222 26.04 -5.51 7.00
C VAL A 222 27.35 -4.78 7.26
N ALA A 223 28.16 -4.55 6.22
CA ALA A 223 29.42 -3.82 6.31
C ALA A 223 29.19 -2.35 6.71
N MET A 224 28.17 -1.70 6.14
CA MET A 224 27.80 -0.32 6.46
C MET A 224 27.37 -0.18 7.92
N ALA A 225 26.50 -1.07 8.41
CA ALA A 225 26.08 -1.07 9.81
C ALA A 225 27.29 -1.27 10.75
N ALA A 226 28.21 -2.17 10.38
CA ALA A 226 29.43 -2.42 11.15
C ALA A 226 30.36 -1.19 11.18
N ALA A 227 30.48 -0.46 10.06
CA ALA A 227 31.29 0.74 9.96
C ALA A 227 30.69 1.91 10.76
N ILE A 228 29.38 2.12 10.68
CA ILE A 228 28.67 3.19 11.41
C ILE A 228 28.75 2.98 12.93
N ALA A 229 28.72 1.72 13.38
CA ALA A 229 28.83 1.39 14.80
C ALA A 229 30.19 1.73 15.41
N ILE A 230 31.25 1.88 14.61
CA ILE A 230 32.57 2.33 15.06
C ILE A 230 32.77 3.77 14.61
N GLN A 231 32.22 4.72 15.38
CA GLN A 231 32.50 6.14 15.14
C GLN A 231 33.86 6.56 15.72
N PRO A 232 34.66 7.34 14.97
CA PRO A 232 35.87 7.96 15.51
C PRO A 232 35.53 8.85 16.71
N GLY A 233 36.15 8.59 17.87
CA GLY A 233 35.95 9.35 19.11
C GLY A 233 35.19 8.61 20.21
N PHE A 234 34.66 7.41 19.95
CA PHE A 234 34.12 6.49 20.96
C PHE A 234 35.07 5.29 21.16
N ASP A 235 34.96 4.64 22.33
CA ASP A 235 35.77 3.49 22.74
C ASP A 235 35.94 2.47 21.60
N PRO A 236 37.19 2.15 21.18
CA PRO A 236 37.43 1.39 19.97
C PRO A 236 36.92 -0.06 20.09
N GLY A 237 35.74 -0.32 19.53
CA GLY A 237 35.30 -1.68 19.23
C GLY A 237 33.80 -1.92 19.37
N TYR A 238 33.44 -3.18 19.17
CA TYR A 238 32.06 -3.66 19.21
C TYR A 238 31.62 -4.14 20.60
N HIS A 239 32.47 -4.01 21.61
CA HIS A 239 32.18 -4.48 22.97
C HIS A 239 31.34 -3.49 23.80
N ASN A 240 31.36 -2.19 23.44
CA ASN A 240 30.52 -1.19 24.10
C ASN A 240 29.04 -1.39 23.71
N GLN A 241 28.15 -1.33 24.71
CA GLN A 241 26.70 -1.42 24.54
C GLN A 241 26.15 -0.39 23.53
N GLN A 242 26.70 0.83 23.51
CA GLN A 242 26.27 1.86 22.55
C GLN A 242 26.55 1.44 21.10
N SER A 243 27.77 0.98 20.81
CA SER A 243 28.14 0.49 19.48
C SER A 243 27.27 -0.69 19.05
N GLN A 244 26.95 -1.61 19.98
CA GLN A 244 26.05 -2.73 19.71
C GLN A 244 24.61 -2.26 19.42
N ALA A 245 24.11 -1.27 20.16
CA ALA A 245 22.78 -0.71 19.93
C ALA A 245 22.70 0.01 18.58
N ILE A 246 23.72 0.81 18.24
CA ILE A 246 23.84 1.48 16.93
C ILE A 246 23.86 0.44 15.82
N TYR A 247 24.70 -0.59 15.93
CA TYR A 247 24.77 -1.67 14.94
C TYR A 247 23.40 -2.32 14.70
N ARG A 248 22.71 -2.72 15.78
CA ARG A 248 21.39 -3.39 15.67
C ARG A 248 20.34 -2.48 15.05
N ALA A 249 20.29 -1.22 15.46
CA ALA A 249 19.33 -0.25 14.93
C ALA A 249 19.61 0.05 13.45
N THR A 250 20.87 0.29 13.08
CA THR A 250 21.26 0.57 11.70
C THR A 250 21.03 -0.63 10.80
N LEU A 251 21.43 -1.83 11.21
CA LEU A 251 21.18 -3.05 10.42
C LEU A 251 19.68 -3.31 10.26
N GLY A 252 18.90 -3.19 11.34
CA GLY A 252 17.44 -3.36 11.27
C GLY A 252 16.81 -2.41 10.25
N ALA A 253 17.13 -1.11 10.34
CA ALA A 253 16.59 -0.13 9.41
C ALA A 253 17.00 -0.37 7.94
N LEU A 254 18.24 -0.81 7.70
CA LEU A 254 18.71 -1.14 6.34
C LEU A 254 18.02 -2.38 5.78
N LEU A 255 17.80 -3.41 6.59
CA LEU A 255 17.12 -4.63 6.16
C LEU A 255 15.62 -4.42 5.94
N ASP A 256 14.97 -3.58 6.76
CA ASP A 256 13.59 -3.14 6.53
C ASP A 256 13.49 -2.37 5.21
N ASP A 257 14.46 -1.49 4.91
CA ASP A 257 14.53 -0.74 3.65
C ASP A 257 14.74 -1.68 2.45
N TRP A 258 15.64 -2.67 2.58
CA TRP A 258 15.88 -3.68 1.55
C TRP A 258 14.60 -4.47 1.21
N LEU A 259 13.93 -5.00 2.24
CA LEU A 259 12.72 -5.81 2.10
C LEU A 259 11.58 -5.04 1.40
N HIS A 260 11.45 -3.75 1.69
CA HIS A 260 10.34 -2.95 1.19
C HIS A 260 10.61 -2.19 -0.11
N PHE A 261 11.87 -1.85 -0.41
CA PHE A 261 12.18 -0.91 -1.49
C PHE A 261 13.20 -1.42 -2.52
N TRP A 262 14.13 -2.29 -2.12
CA TRP A 262 15.19 -2.77 -3.03
C TRP A 262 14.79 -4.08 -3.69
N ASN A 263 14.07 -4.95 -2.98
CA ASN A 263 13.62 -6.22 -3.55
C ASN A 263 12.17 -6.20 -4.09
N ALA A 264 11.59 -5.01 -4.22
CA ALA A 264 10.28 -4.83 -4.86
C ALA A 264 10.46 -4.77 -6.39
N ASP A 265 9.60 -5.49 -7.13
CA ASP A 265 9.68 -5.65 -8.60
C ASP A 265 10.12 -4.37 -9.35
N GLY A 266 11.26 -4.47 -10.03
CA GLY A 266 11.75 -3.47 -10.98
C GLY A 266 12.41 -2.23 -10.37
N VAL A 267 13.09 -2.35 -9.23
CA VAL A 267 13.91 -1.28 -8.64
C VAL A 267 15.30 -1.80 -8.26
N ASP A 268 16.31 -1.52 -9.09
CA ASP A 268 17.71 -1.69 -8.69
C ASP A 268 18.17 -0.45 -7.87
N GLY A 269 18.72 -0.70 -6.66
CA GLY A 269 19.48 0.27 -5.89
C GLY A 269 18.72 1.09 -4.83
N PRO A 270 19.40 2.07 -4.19
CA PRO A 270 18.91 2.78 -3.01
C PRO A 270 17.59 3.54 -3.22
N PRO A 271 16.82 3.78 -2.14
CA PRO A 271 15.52 4.42 -2.22
C PRO A 271 15.64 5.73 -3.00
N ARG A 272 14.78 5.88 -4.01
CA ARG A 272 14.67 7.13 -4.77
C ARG A 272 14.21 8.21 -3.80
N ARG A 273 15.15 9.08 -3.41
CA ARG A 273 14.85 10.31 -2.66
C ARG A 273 13.71 11.08 -3.32
#